data_AF-A0A3C1WHN2-F1
#
_entry.id   AF-A0A3C1WHN2-F1
#
_cell.length_a   1.000
_cell.length_b   1.000
_cell.length_c   1.000
_cell.angle_alpha   90.00
_cell.angle_beta   90.00
_cell.angle_gamma   90.00
#
_symmetry.space_group_name_H-M   'P 1'
#
loop_
_entity.id
_entity.type
_entity.pdbx_description
1 polymer ?
#
loop_
_entity_poly.entity_id
_entity_poly.type
_entity_poly.pdbx_seq_one_letter_code
_entity_poly.pdbx_strand_id
1 'polypeptide(L)'
;MHNTNPFQAPSSPLYGFWGAFLFFVIVHFLWSQFASYPSGFERQLRRGKSWVYIPMRWKGLQKFVMMSLTRLLILCVAGSGAILLVFLTGKFGPAWIAGFAIILFLAANRLDILWTHLRYRQQEDAYYRLHDELRHKLDQEGKDYTEAQFRNLAAYQHQQQLRKADEAGEFLKALRASAKRARKTPGPLQLAED
;
A
#
# COMPACT_ATOMS: atom_id res chain seq x y z
N MET A 1 -16.60 -56.37 13.99
CA MET A 1 -17.07 -55.28 13.12
C MET A 1 -16.30 -54.02 13.47
N HIS A 2 -15.19 -53.74 12.77
CA HIS A 2 -14.43 -52.52 12.96
C HIS A 2 -15.04 -51.40 12.11
N ASN A 3 -15.54 -50.38 12.81
CA ASN A 3 -16.10 -49.18 12.22
C ASN A 3 -14.92 -48.28 11.76
N THR A 4 -14.46 -48.47 10.52
CA THR A 4 -13.46 -47.58 9.92
C THR A 4 -14.17 -46.34 9.40
N ASN A 5 -14.15 -45.27 10.19
CA ASN A 5 -14.63 -43.95 9.77
C ASN A 5 -13.96 -43.54 8.43
N PRO A 6 -14.72 -43.33 7.33
CA PRO A 6 -14.16 -42.95 6.03
C PRO A 6 -13.75 -41.46 5.93
N PHE A 7 -13.69 -40.73 7.04
CA PHE A 7 -13.45 -39.29 7.08
C PHE A 7 -12.07 -38.88 7.65
N GLN A 8 -11.08 -39.76 7.62
CA GLN A 8 -9.69 -39.31 7.76
C GLN A 8 -9.19 -38.84 6.41
N ALA A 9 -9.47 -37.58 6.08
CA ALA A 9 -8.82 -36.93 4.95
C ALA A 9 -7.30 -36.90 5.21
N PRO A 10 -6.45 -37.47 4.33
CA PRO A 10 -5.02 -37.27 4.44
C PRO A 10 -4.77 -35.78 4.14
N SER A 11 -4.59 -34.97 5.18
CA SER A 11 -4.12 -33.60 5.01
C SER A 11 -2.69 -33.68 4.51
N SER A 12 -2.51 -33.76 3.18
CA SER A 12 -1.19 -33.75 2.59
C SER A 12 -0.43 -32.52 3.14
N PRO A 13 0.83 -32.67 3.57
CA PRO A 13 1.61 -31.57 4.15
C PRO A 13 1.67 -30.35 3.21
N LEU A 14 1.45 -30.57 1.92
CA LEU A 14 1.29 -29.55 0.89
C LEU A 14 0.18 -28.53 1.19
N TYR A 15 -0.99 -28.95 1.70
CA TYR A 15 -2.06 -28.03 2.07
C TYR A 15 -1.65 -27.12 3.23
N GLY A 16 -0.88 -27.65 4.18
CA GLY A 16 -0.30 -26.86 5.28
C GLY A 16 0.67 -25.79 4.76
N PHE A 17 1.54 -26.15 3.81
CA PHE A 17 2.47 -25.20 3.19
C PHE A 17 1.77 -24.10 2.39
N TRP A 18 0.75 -24.46 1.61
CA TRP A 18 -0.08 -23.47 0.92
C TRP A 18 -0.81 -22.55 1.90
N GLY A 19 -1.39 -23.11 2.96
CA GLY A 19 -2.06 -22.33 4.01
C GLY A 19 -1.11 -21.34 4.68
N ALA A 20 0.09 -21.77 5.06
CA ALA A 20 1.11 -20.91 5.65
C ALA A 20 1.57 -19.80 4.69
N PHE A 21 1.84 -20.15 3.42
CA PHE A 21 2.24 -19.18 2.41
C PHE A 21 1.16 -18.11 2.18
N LEU A 22 -0.09 -18.54 1.95
CA LEU A 22 -1.21 -17.62 1.77
C LEU A 22 -1.45 -16.75 3.00
N PHE A 23 -1.35 -17.31 4.21
CA PHE A 23 -1.45 -16.56 5.44
C PHE A 23 -0.40 -15.44 5.50
N PHE A 24 0.87 -15.73 5.25
CA PHE A 24 1.92 -14.70 5.26
C PHE A 24 1.73 -13.66 4.16
N VAL A 25 1.29 -14.06 2.96
CA VAL A 25 0.98 -13.14 1.86
C VAL A 25 -0.15 -12.17 2.24
N ILE A 26 -1.24 -12.67 2.85
CA ILE A 26 -2.37 -11.86 3.30
C ILE A 26 -1.95 -10.91 4.43
N VAL A 27 -1.23 -11.42 5.43
CA VAL A 27 -0.73 -10.59 6.54
C VAL A 27 0.21 -9.52 6.01
N HIS A 28 1.11 -9.85 5.09
CA HIS A 28 1.99 -8.89 4.45
C HIS A 28 1.20 -7.84 3.66
N PHE A 29 0.18 -8.23 2.90
CA PHE A 29 -0.70 -7.29 2.20
C PHE A 29 -1.37 -6.30 3.15
N LEU A 30 -2.01 -6.80 4.22
CA LEU A 30 -2.65 -5.95 5.23
C LEU A 30 -1.61 -5.03 5.89
N TRP A 31 -0.45 -5.56 6.24
CA TRP A 31 0.64 -4.77 6.80
C TRP A 31 1.06 -3.63 5.87
N SER A 32 1.23 -3.90 4.57
CA SER A 32 1.57 -2.87 3.58
C SER A 32 0.46 -1.84 3.42
N GLN A 33 -0.81 -2.25 3.48
CA GLN A 33 -1.95 -1.34 3.33
C GLN A 33 -2.26 -0.46 4.55
N PHE A 34 -1.86 -0.89 5.75
CA PHE A 34 -2.26 -0.23 7.01
C PHE A 34 -1.10 0.27 7.87
N ALA A 35 0.11 -0.26 7.71
CA ALA A 35 1.26 0.09 8.56
C ALA A 35 2.46 0.60 7.74
N SER A 36 2.94 -0.15 6.75
CA SER A 36 4.22 0.18 6.06
C SER A 36 4.10 1.23 4.94
N TYR A 37 2.88 1.57 4.49
CA TYR A 37 2.65 2.52 3.38
C TYR A 37 3.39 3.86 3.47
N PRO A 38 3.66 4.47 4.65
CA PRO A 38 4.37 5.74 4.68
C PRO A 38 5.82 5.65 4.19
N SER A 39 6.42 4.44 4.16
CA SER A 39 7.75 4.23 3.57
C SER A 39 7.77 4.58 2.07
N GLY A 40 6.70 4.25 1.35
CA GLY A 40 6.52 4.65 -0.05
C GLY A 40 6.34 6.16 -0.20
N PHE A 41 5.67 6.80 0.76
CA PHE A 41 5.40 8.24 0.75
C PHE A 41 6.67 9.06 0.96
N GLU A 42 7.56 8.64 1.88
CA GLU A 42 8.87 9.26 2.06
C GLU A 42 9.69 9.26 0.76
N ARG A 43 9.66 8.16 0.01
CA ARG A 43 10.37 8.08 -1.27
C ARG A 43 9.84 9.10 -2.29
N GLN A 44 8.54 9.37 -2.29
CA GLN A 44 7.92 10.35 -3.19
C GLN A 44 8.17 11.79 -2.72
N LEU A 45 8.18 12.03 -1.40
CA LEU A 45 8.55 13.32 -0.83
C LEU A 45 9.98 13.70 -1.21
N ARG A 46 10.92 12.74 -1.13
CA ARG A 46 12.32 12.93 -1.58
C ARG A 46 12.46 13.19 -3.08
N ARG A 47 11.46 12.82 -3.89
CA ARG A 47 11.40 13.10 -5.33
C ARG A 47 10.79 14.47 -5.65
N GLY A 48 10.53 15.30 -4.63
CA GLY A 48 9.99 16.65 -4.81
C GLY A 48 8.46 16.74 -4.81
N LYS A 49 7.74 15.65 -4.50
CA LYS A 49 6.29 15.69 -4.33
C LYS A 49 5.92 16.24 -2.95
N SER A 50 6.04 17.56 -2.80
CA SER A 50 5.86 18.29 -1.54
C SER A 50 4.45 18.20 -0.96
N TRP A 51 3.43 17.89 -1.76
CA TRP A 51 2.05 17.72 -1.32
C TRP A 51 1.80 16.41 -0.57
N VAL A 52 2.72 15.44 -0.62
CA VAL A 52 2.55 14.15 0.05
C VAL A 52 2.63 14.35 1.57
N TYR A 53 1.55 13.99 2.26
CA TYR A 53 1.48 13.96 3.71
C TYR A 53 1.90 12.60 4.26
N ILE A 54 2.76 12.61 5.28
CA ILE A 54 3.21 11.42 6.03
C ILE A 54 2.52 11.45 7.41
N PRO A 55 1.85 10.36 7.83
CA PRO A 55 1.16 10.29 9.12
C PRO A 55 2.13 10.45 10.30
N MET A 56 1.66 11.07 11.38
CA MET A 56 2.46 11.46 12.55
C MET A 56 3.11 10.28 13.27
N ARG A 57 2.45 9.11 13.28
CA ARG A 57 2.99 7.86 13.83
C ARG A 57 4.26 7.36 13.12
N TRP A 58 4.59 7.91 11.96
CA TRP A 58 5.76 7.49 11.19
C TRP A 58 7.02 8.29 11.58
N LYS A 59 7.47 8.13 12.83
CA LYS A 59 8.65 8.83 13.37
C LYS A 59 9.46 7.96 14.34
N GLY A 60 10.74 8.30 14.52
CA GLY A 60 11.61 7.73 15.55
C GLY A 60 11.68 6.19 15.55
N LEU A 61 11.57 5.60 16.74
CA LEU A 61 11.64 4.16 16.95
C LEU A 61 10.51 3.40 16.24
N GLN A 62 9.31 3.98 16.17
CA GLN A 62 8.16 3.33 15.52
C GLN A 62 8.43 3.07 14.03
N LYS A 63 9.07 4.02 13.34
CA LYS A 63 9.52 3.83 11.95
C LYS A 63 10.47 2.65 11.84
N PHE A 64 11.48 2.57 12.71
CA PHE A 64 12.45 1.48 12.69
C PHE A 64 11.77 0.12 12.89
N VAL A 65 10.91 0.01 13.90
CA VAL A 65 10.14 -1.22 14.18
C VAL A 65 9.28 -1.61 12.97
N MET A 66 8.54 -0.67 12.38
CA MET A 66 7.70 -0.95 11.22
C MET A 66 8.50 -1.40 10.00
N MET A 67 9.66 -0.80 9.75
CA MET A 67 10.54 -1.22 8.65
C MET A 67 11.12 -2.62 8.91
N SER A 68 11.58 -2.90 10.12
CA SER A 68 12.11 -4.21 10.51
C SER A 68 11.04 -5.31 10.40
N LEU A 69 9.82 -5.06 10.87
CA LEU A 69 8.70 -6.00 10.72
C LEU A 69 8.32 -6.23 9.26
N THR A 70 8.38 -5.20 8.42
CA THR A 70 8.16 -5.35 6.97
C THR A 70 9.21 -6.29 6.36
N ARG A 71 10.49 -6.13 6.71
CA ARG A 71 11.56 -7.03 6.26
C ARG A 71 11.36 -8.47 6.74
N LEU A 72 10.97 -8.64 8.00
CA LEU A 72 10.67 -9.95 8.57
C LEU A 72 9.51 -10.63 7.82
N LEU A 73 8.42 -9.91 7.55
CA LEU A 73 7.27 -10.44 6.79
C LEU A 73 7.66 -10.87 5.38
N ILE A 74 8.47 -10.07 4.68
CA ILE A 74 9.01 -10.43 3.35
C ILE A 74 9.83 -11.73 3.43
N LEU A 75 10.66 -11.88 4.47
CA LEU A 75 11.44 -13.11 4.69
C LEU A 75 10.52 -14.31 4.99
N CYS A 76 9.46 -14.13 5.78
CA CYS A 76 8.48 -15.19 6.04
C CYS A 76 7.74 -15.61 4.77
N VAL A 77 7.31 -14.66 3.92
CA VAL A 77 6.69 -14.96 2.62
C VAL A 77 7.67 -15.69 1.70
N ALA A 78 8.91 -15.19 1.59
CA ALA A 78 9.92 -15.81 0.74
C ALA A 78 10.31 -17.20 1.23
N GLY A 79 10.51 -17.38 2.54
CA GLY A 79 10.85 -18.66 3.15
C GLY A 79 9.74 -19.70 3.03
N SER A 80 8.50 -19.34 3.37
CA SER A 80 7.35 -20.24 3.21
C SER A 80 7.10 -20.61 1.74
N GLY A 81 7.22 -19.65 0.82
CA GLY A 81 7.12 -19.92 -0.61
C GLY A 81 8.26 -20.79 -1.14
N ALA A 82 9.49 -20.61 -0.64
CA ALA A 82 10.63 -21.41 -1.06
C ALA A 82 10.48 -22.86 -0.62
N ILE A 83 10.06 -23.09 0.63
CA ILE A 83 9.72 -24.43 1.13
C ILE A 83 8.64 -25.05 0.24
N LEU A 84 7.57 -24.32 -0.05
CA LEU A 84 6.50 -24.79 -0.92
C LEU A 84 7.00 -25.20 -2.31
N LEU A 85 7.85 -24.38 -2.94
CA LEU A 85 8.42 -24.68 -4.26
C LEU A 85 9.37 -25.89 -4.24
N VAL A 86 10.15 -26.05 -3.17
CA VAL A 86 11.04 -27.21 -3.00
C VAL A 86 10.20 -28.50 -2.92
N PHE A 87 9.12 -28.50 -2.13
CA PHE A 87 8.22 -29.64 -2.02
C PHE A 87 7.45 -29.92 -3.33
N LEU A 88 7.03 -28.89 -4.05
CA LEU A 88 6.32 -29.04 -5.33
C LEU A 88 7.23 -29.55 -6.46
N THR A 89 8.48 -29.12 -6.50
CA THR A 89 9.42 -29.47 -7.58
C THR A 89 10.30 -30.67 -7.27
N GLY A 90 10.35 -31.12 -6.01
CA GLY A 90 11.23 -32.19 -5.54
C GLY A 90 12.72 -31.81 -5.54
N LYS A 91 13.07 -30.53 -5.74
CA LYS A 91 14.46 -30.08 -5.87
C LYS A 91 15.03 -29.62 -4.53
N PHE A 92 15.55 -30.55 -3.75
CA PHE A 92 16.12 -30.30 -2.42
C PHE A 92 17.60 -29.85 -2.43
N GLY A 93 18.22 -29.67 -3.60
CA GLY A 93 19.60 -29.20 -3.70
C GLY A 93 19.77 -27.77 -3.14
N PRO A 94 20.86 -27.46 -2.41
CA PRO A 94 21.04 -26.17 -1.74
C PRO A 94 21.01 -24.99 -2.72
N ALA A 95 21.53 -25.18 -3.95
CA ALA A 95 21.48 -24.16 -5.00
C ALA A 95 20.03 -23.84 -5.44
N TRP A 96 19.15 -24.85 -5.52
CA TRP A 96 17.75 -24.65 -5.88
C TRP A 96 16.98 -23.95 -4.76
N ILE A 97 17.21 -24.36 -3.50
CA ILE A 97 16.61 -23.71 -2.33
C ILE A 97 16.99 -22.23 -2.29
N ALA A 98 18.29 -21.92 -2.43
CA ALA A 98 18.79 -20.55 -2.46
C ALA A 98 18.19 -19.76 -3.64
N GLY A 99 18.14 -20.36 -4.83
CA GLY A 99 17.53 -19.74 -6.01
C GLY A 99 16.05 -19.39 -5.81
N PHE A 100 15.25 -20.32 -5.29
CA PHE A 100 13.84 -20.06 -4.99
C PHE A 100 13.66 -18.97 -3.93
N ALA A 101 14.45 -19.02 -2.85
CA ALA A 101 14.41 -18.02 -1.79
C ALA A 101 14.72 -16.61 -2.32
N ILE A 102 15.77 -16.47 -3.15
CA ILE A 102 16.14 -15.19 -3.76
C ILE A 102 15.04 -14.66 -4.68
N ILE A 103 14.52 -15.50 -5.59
CA ILE A 103 13.47 -15.09 -6.53
C ILE A 103 12.21 -14.64 -5.77
N LEU A 104 11.77 -15.42 -4.78
CA LEU A 104 10.59 -15.09 -3.99
C LEU A 104 10.81 -13.87 -3.11
N PHE A 105 12.02 -13.66 -2.57
CA PHE A 105 12.38 -12.44 -1.86
C PHE A 105 12.25 -11.21 -2.77
N LEU A 106 12.78 -11.28 -3.99
CA LEU A 106 12.64 -10.19 -4.97
C LEU A 106 11.18 -9.95 -5.36
N ALA A 107 10.41 -11.01 -5.58
CA ALA A 107 8.98 -10.93 -5.89
C ALA A 107 8.19 -10.29 -4.74
N ALA A 108 8.40 -10.72 -3.49
CA ALA A 108 7.76 -10.16 -2.31
C ALA A 108 8.11 -8.67 -2.11
N ASN A 109 9.38 -8.27 -2.33
CA ASN A 109 9.77 -6.85 -2.30
C ASN A 109 9.06 -6.04 -3.39
N ARG A 110 8.90 -6.59 -4.60
CA ARG A 110 8.19 -5.91 -5.68
C ARG A 110 6.69 -5.76 -5.38
N LEU A 111 6.08 -6.78 -4.77
CA LEU A 111 4.70 -6.71 -4.29
C LEU A 111 4.51 -5.64 -3.22
N ASP A 112 5.40 -5.52 -2.25
CA ASP A 112 5.34 -4.45 -1.23
C ASP A 112 5.39 -3.06 -1.87
N ILE A 113 6.30 -2.83 -2.82
CA ILE A 113 6.37 -1.57 -3.57
C ILE A 113 5.06 -1.30 -4.31
N LEU A 114 4.48 -2.31 -4.97
CA LEU A 114 3.22 -2.18 -5.70
C LEU A 114 2.07 -1.81 -4.73
N TRP A 115 1.96 -2.52 -3.60
CA TRP A 115 0.90 -2.32 -2.63
C TRP A 115 0.98 -0.97 -1.92
N THR A 116 2.18 -0.53 -1.55
CA THR A 116 2.39 0.82 -1.01
C THR A 116 2.12 1.89 -2.07
N HIS A 117 2.42 1.61 -3.34
CA HIS A 117 2.08 2.52 -4.45
C HIS A 117 0.56 2.66 -4.67
N LEU A 118 -0.25 1.62 -4.44
CA LEU A 118 -1.72 1.74 -4.49
C LEU A 118 -2.24 2.76 -3.48
N ARG A 119 -1.65 2.83 -2.28
CA ARG A 119 -1.99 3.86 -1.29
C ARG A 119 -1.53 5.24 -1.70
N TYR A 120 -0.37 5.33 -2.33
CA TYR A 120 0.11 6.59 -2.86
C TYR A 120 -0.84 7.14 -3.93
N ARG A 121 -1.35 6.29 -4.83
CA ARG A 121 -2.35 6.70 -5.83
C ARG A 121 -3.64 7.24 -5.20
N GLN A 122 -4.08 6.70 -4.06
CA GLN A 122 -5.25 7.25 -3.35
C GLN A 122 -5.01 8.69 -2.87
N GLN A 123 -3.79 8.98 -2.42
CA GLN A 123 -3.42 10.33 -2.00
C GLN A 123 -3.26 11.29 -3.17
N GLU A 124 -2.70 10.79 -4.28
CA GLU A 124 -2.61 11.51 -5.54
C GLU A 124 -3.99 11.88 -6.09
N ASP A 125 -4.91 10.92 -6.19
CA ASP A 125 -6.31 11.14 -6.61
C ASP A 125 -6.99 12.21 -5.72
N ALA A 126 -6.79 12.13 -4.40
CA ALA A 126 -7.36 13.08 -3.45
C ALA A 126 -6.74 14.49 -3.55
N TYR A 127 -5.44 14.58 -3.85
CA TYR A 127 -4.75 15.85 -4.06
C TYR A 127 -5.23 16.56 -5.32
N TYR A 128 -5.25 15.87 -6.46
CA TYR A 128 -5.66 16.47 -7.74
C TYR A 128 -7.11 16.93 -7.72
N ARG A 129 -8.02 16.19 -7.08
CA ARG A 129 -9.39 16.65 -6.88
C ARG A 129 -9.46 17.97 -6.10
N LEU A 130 -8.72 18.08 -4.99
CA LEU A 130 -8.70 19.31 -4.19
C LEU A 130 -8.12 20.47 -5.01
N HIS A 131 -7.10 20.18 -5.82
CA HIS A 131 -6.50 21.15 -6.72
C HIS A 131 -7.53 21.69 -7.74
N ASP A 132 -8.31 20.81 -8.37
CA ASP A 132 -9.34 21.20 -9.34
C ASP A 132 -10.49 21.96 -8.67
N GLU A 133 -10.94 21.53 -7.49
CA GLU A 133 -11.96 22.23 -6.70
C GLU A 133 -11.50 23.65 -6.31
N LEU A 134 -10.21 23.83 -5.98
CA LEU A 134 -9.64 25.13 -5.66
C LEU A 134 -9.53 26.02 -6.89
N ARG A 135 -9.14 25.47 -8.03
CA ARG A 135 -9.06 26.19 -9.29
C ARG A 135 -10.42 26.78 -9.66
N HIS A 136 -11.47 25.97 -9.66
CA HIS A 136 -12.82 26.45 -9.95
C HIS A 136 -13.32 27.53 -9.00
N LYS A 137 -13.05 27.41 -7.70
CA LYS A 137 -13.47 28.43 -6.73
C LYS A 137 -12.76 29.76 -6.95
N LEU A 138 -11.47 29.73 -7.23
CA LEU A 138 -10.68 30.94 -7.43
C LEU A 138 -10.94 31.59 -8.78
N ASP A 139 -11.22 30.80 -9.82
CA ASP A 139 -11.71 31.30 -11.12
C ASP A 139 -13.04 32.04 -10.95
N GLN A 140 -13.96 31.54 -10.10
CA GLN A 140 -15.21 32.22 -9.76
C GLN A 140 -15.02 33.51 -8.95
N GLU A 141 -13.94 33.59 -8.15
CA GLU A 141 -13.59 34.79 -7.37
C GLU A 141 -12.88 35.86 -8.21
N GLY A 142 -12.53 35.57 -9.48
CA GLY A 142 -11.89 36.53 -10.39
C GLY A 142 -10.48 36.95 -9.96
N LYS A 143 -9.78 36.10 -9.20
CA LYS A 143 -8.42 36.38 -8.71
C LYS A 143 -7.39 35.67 -9.58
N ASP A 144 -6.46 36.45 -10.14
CA ASP A 144 -5.34 35.91 -10.91
C ASP A 144 -4.26 35.33 -9.97
N TYR A 145 -4.37 34.04 -9.68
CA TYR A 145 -3.31 33.30 -9.00
C TYR A 145 -2.37 32.67 -10.02
N THR A 146 -1.07 32.71 -9.73
CA THR A 146 -0.08 31.94 -10.49
C THR A 146 -0.23 30.45 -10.21
N GLU A 147 0.08 29.59 -11.18
CA GLU A 147 0.05 28.12 -11.02
C GLU A 147 0.88 27.64 -9.82
N ALA A 148 1.99 28.32 -9.51
CA ALA A 148 2.80 28.02 -8.34
C ALA A 148 2.07 28.31 -7.02
N GLN A 149 1.32 29.42 -6.94
CA GLN A 149 0.51 29.76 -5.77
C GLN A 149 -0.64 28.76 -5.59
N PHE A 150 -1.31 28.37 -6.68
CA PHE A 150 -2.34 27.33 -6.68
C PHE A 150 -1.82 26.01 -6.11
N ARG A 151 -0.69 25.53 -6.65
CA ARG A 151 -0.09 24.27 -6.21
C ARG A 151 0.33 24.30 -4.75
N ASN A 152 0.88 25.42 -4.28
CA ASN A 152 1.28 25.59 -2.88
C ASN A 152 0.06 25.65 -1.94
N LEU A 153 -0.99 26.37 -2.33
CA LEU A 153 -2.24 26.44 -1.56
C LEU A 153 -2.93 25.08 -1.48
N ALA A 154 -3.06 24.38 -2.60
CA ALA A 154 -3.64 23.05 -2.66
C ALA A 154 -2.83 22.04 -1.83
N ALA A 155 -1.50 22.09 -1.91
CA ALA A 155 -0.62 21.24 -1.10
C ALA A 155 -0.81 21.50 0.40
N TYR A 156 -0.84 22.77 0.80
CA TYR A 156 -1.06 23.17 2.18
C TYR A 156 -2.42 22.70 2.71
N GLN A 157 -3.51 22.96 1.98
CA GLN A 157 -4.85 22.55 2.38
C GLN A 157 -4.99 21.03 2.45
N HIS A 158 -4.44 20.31 1.47
CA HIS A 158 -4.43 18.85 1.45
C HIS A 158 -3.73 18.28 2.70
N GLN A 159 -2.53 18.80 3.01
CA GLN A 159 -1.80 18.39 4.20
C GLN A 159 -2.53 18.74 5.50
N GLN A 160 -3.16 19.92 5.58
CA GLN A 160 -3.91 20.34 6.76
C GLN A 160 -5.14 19.46 7.00
N GLN A 161 -5.88 19.10 5.95
CA GLN A 161 -7.03 18.19 6.04
C GLN A 161 -6.58 16.80 6.52
N LEU A 162 -5.52 16.25 5.93
CA LEU A 162 -4.99 14.96 6.32
C LEU A 162 -4.41 14.95 7.73
N ARG A 163 -3.77 16.05 8.14
CA ARG A 163 -3.26 16.25 9.50
C ARG A 163 -4.38 16.23 10.53
N LYS A 164 -5.47 16.99 10.31
CA LYS A 164 -6.63 16.98 11.20
C LYS A 164 -7.27 15.60 11.29
N ALA A 165 -7.34 14.88 10.17
CA ALA A 165 -7.85 13.51 10.14
C ALA A 165 -6.93 12.52 10.89
N ASP A 166 -5.62 12.71 10.83
CA ASP A 166 -4.64 11.88 11.55
C ASP A 166 -4.69 12.15 13.06
N GLU A 167 -4.83 13.42 13.47
CA GLU A 167 -5.06 13.82 14.88
C GLU A 167 -6.35 13.19 15.44
N ALA A 168 -7.39 13.03 14.61
CA ALA A 168 -8.64 12.35 14.98
C ALA A 168 -8.58 10.81 14.87
N GLY A 169 -7.46 10.22 14.43
CA GLY A 169 -7.34 8.78 14.20
C GLY A 169 -8.11 8.24 12.98
N GLU A 170 -8.71 9.12 12.17
CA GLU A 170 -9.53 8.78 11.00
C GLU A 170 -8.79 8.94 9.66
N PHE A 171 -7.46 9.05 9.67
CA PHE A 171 -6.64 9.32 8.48
C PHE A 171 -7.01 8.47 7.25
N LEU A 172 -7.03 7.14 7.40
CA LEU A 172 -7.31 6.23 6.28
C LEU A 172 -8.76 6.31 5.78
N LYS A 173 -9.69 6.64 6.69
CA LYS A 173 -11.12 6.81 6.36
C LYS A 173 -11.32 8.08 5.55
N ALA A 174 -10.73 9.19 6.00
CA ALA A 174 -10.74 10.47 5.29
C ALA A 174 -10.08 10.35 3.91
N LEU A 175 -8.89 9.74 3.83
CA LEU A 175 -8.17 9.52 2.57
C LEU A 175 -8.99 8.70 1.56
N ARG A 176 -9.58 7.58 2.00
CA ARG A 176 -10.42 6.75 1.13
C ARG A 176 -11.70 7.47 0.70
N ALA A 177 -12.32 8.24 1.58
CA ALA A 177 -13.49 9.03 1.25
C ALA A 177 -13.19 10.07 0.17
N SER A 178 -12.08 10.81 0.32
CA SER A 178 -11.63 11.81 -0.67
C SER A 178 -11.26 11.17 -2.00
N ALA A 179 -10.51 10.06 -1.99
CA ALA A 179 -10.14 9.33 -3.21
C ALA A 179 -11.37 8.72 -3.92
N LYS A 180 -12.33 8.17 -3.16
CA LYS A 180 -13.58 7.62 -3.74
C LYS A 180 -14.41 8.73 -4.38
N ARG A 181 -14.49 9.90 -3.75
CA ARG A 181 -15.15 11.07 -4.34
C ARG A 181 -14.44 11.46 -5.64
N ALA A 182 -13.10 11.57 -5.64
CA ALA A 182 -12.30 11.92 -6.82
C ALA A 182 -12.60 11.03 -8.03
N ARG A 183 -12.78 9.72 -7.83
CA ARG A 183 -13.10 8.78 -8.91
C ARG A 183 -14.54 8.85 -9.43
N LYS A 184 -15.48 9.39 -8.64
CA LYS A 184 -16.91 9.40 -8.99
C LYS A 184 -17.32 10.65 -9.77
N THR A 185 -16.57 11.74 -9.62
CA THR A 185 -16.85 13.00 -10.32
C THR A 185 -15.97 13.04 -11.57
N PRO A 186 -16.54 12.98 -12.79
CA PRO A 186 -15.74 13.21 -14.00
C PRO A 186 -15.08 14.59 -13.89
N GLY A 187 -13.82 14.67 -14.34
CA GLY A 187 -13.08 15.93 -14.30
C GLY A 187 -13.83 17.00 -15.11
N PRO A 188 -13.70 18.29 -14.75
CA PRO A 188 -14.36 19.39 -15.45
C PRO A 188 -14.02 19.46 -16.96
N LEU A 189 -12.91 18.85 -17.39
CA LEU A 189 -12.57 18.68 -18.81
C LEU A 189 -13.56 17.79 -19.59
N GLN A 190 -14.29 16.89 -18.93
CA GLN A 190 -15.31 16.05 -19.57
C GLN A 190 -16.68 16.73 -19.66
N LEU A 191 -16.90 17.83 -18.95
CA LEU A 191 -18.15 18.62 -19.01
C LEU A 191 -18.08 19.77 -20.02
N ALA A 192 -16.94 19.96 -20.66
CA ALA A 192 -16.73 21.00 -21.68
C ALA A 192 -16.75 20.43 -23.12
N GLU A 193 -16.93 19.11 -23.28
CA GLU A 193 -17.00 18.43 -24.59
C GLU A 193 -18.41 17.88 -24.91
N ASP A 194 -19.41 18.13 -24.06
CA ASP A 194 -20.84 17.84 -24.29
C ASP A 194 -21.66 19.15 -24.35
#